data_AF-A0A7J4EW18-F1
#
_entry.id   AF-A0A7J4EW18-F1
#
_cell.length_a   1.000
_cell.length_b   1.000
_cell.length_c   1.000
_cell.angle_alpha   90.00
_cell.angle_beta   90.00
_cell.angle_gamma   90.00
#
_symmetry.space_group_name_H-M   'P 1'
#
loop_
_entity.id
_entity.type
_entity.pdbx_description
1 polymer ?
#
loop_
_entity_poly.entity_id
_entity_poly.type
_entity_poly.pdbx_seq_one_letter_code
_entity_poly.pdbx_strand_id
1 'polypeptide(L)'
;MDHETLRTILQHMDVKGKTLVLMLASSGMRIRERLQIRLEDINLETDPAEIVIRGENTKTEEQRDVFISREAKQMLKEWLKVRESYPSLQGTETKDWWRKE
;
A
#
# COMPACT_ATOMS: atom_id res chain seq x y z
N MET A 1 3.69 -17.83 -4.15
CA MET A 1 2.28 -17.55 -4.51
C MET A 1 2.21 -17.57 -6.02
N ASP A 2 1.40 -18.46 -6.58
CA ASP A 2 1.13 -18.48 -8.02
C ASP A 2 0.11 -17.38 -8.41
N HIS A 3 -0.02 -17.14 -9.71
CA HIS A 3 -0.87 -16.09 -10.25
C HIS A 3 -2.37 -16.32 -10.00
N GLU A 4 -2.84 -17.57 -9.96
CA GLU A 4 -4.26 -17.88 -9.75
C GLU A 4 -4.66 -17.67 -8.29
N THR A 5 -3.78 -18.05 -7.35
CA THR A 5 -3.95 -17.74 -5.94
C THR A 5 -4.03 -16.23 -5.71
N LEU A 6 -3.12 -15.44 -6.32
CA LEU A 6 -3.16 -13.97 -6.21
C LEU A 6 -4.46 -13.39 -6.77
N ARG A 7 -4.90 -13.84 -7.95
CA ARG A 7 -6.15 -13.41 -8.57
C ARG A 7 -7.35 -13.68 -7.66
N THR A 8 -7.40 -14.88 -7.08
CA THR A 8 -8.48 -15.29 -6.15
C THR A 8 -8.51 -14.39 -4.91
N ILE A 9 -7.35 -14.09 -4.31
CA ILE A 9 -7.26 -13.17 -3.17
C ILE A 9 -7.75 -11.78 -3.56
N LEU A 10 -7.28 -11.25 -4.69
CA LEU A 10 -7.67 -9.92 -5.16
C LEU A 10 -9.18 -9.82 -5.39
N GLN A 11 -9.84 -10.85 -5.91
CA GLN A 11 -11.30 -10.83 -6.15
C GLN A 11 -12.14 -10.58 -4.88
N HIS A 12 -11.64 -11.00 -3.72
CA HIS A 12 -12.34 -10.87 -2.44
C HIS A 12 -11.95 -9.60 -1.66
N MET A 13 -11.05 -8.77 -2.20
CA MET A 13 -10.61 -7.54 -1.56
C MET A 13 -11.41 -6.32 -2.03
N ASP A 14 -11.56 -5.37 -1.12
CA ASP A 14 -11.99 -4.02 -1.43
C ASP A 14 -10.90 -3.24 -2.19
N VAL A 15 -11.24 -2.04 -2.67
CA VAL A 15 -10.30 -1.20 -3.45
C VAL A 15 -9.02 -0.87 -2.67
N LYS A 16 -9.13 -0.66 -1.35
CA LYS A 16 -7.97 -0.40 -0.47
C LYS A 16 -7.05 -1.61 -0.41
N GLY A 17 -7.60 -2.79 -0.14
CA GLY A 17 -6.85 -4.05 -0.07
C GLY A 17 -6.18 -4.39 -1.40
N LYS A 18 -6.93 -4.30 -2.50
CA LYS A 18 -6.40 -4.51 -3.87
C LYS A 18 -5.22 -3.59 -4.15
N THR A 19 -5.36 -2.30 -3.85
CA THR A 19 -4.28 -1.30 -4.04
C THR A 19 -3.02 -1.67 -3.26
N LEU A 20 -3.19 -2.07 -2.00
CA LEU A 20 -2.07 -2.45 -1.15
C LEU A 20 -1.33 -3.67 -1.71
N VAL A 21 -2.07 -4.75 -2.02
CA VAL A 21 -1.49 -6.00 -2.50
C VAL A 21 -0.81 -5.83 -3.85
N LEU A 22 -1.46 -5.15 -4.82
CA LEU A 22 -0.88 -4.92 -6.14
C LEU A 22 0.40 -4.08 -6.08
N MET A 23 0.45 -3.06 -5.22
CA MET A 23 1.66 -2.27 -5.05
C MET A 23 2.79 -3.09 -4.43
N LEU A 24 2.53 -3.90 -3.40
CA LEU A 24 3.54 -4.76 -2.79
C LEU A 24 4.05 -5.82 -3.78
N ALA A 25 3.13 -6.48 -4.49
CA ALA A 25 3.46 -7.55 -5.42
C ALA A 25 4.29 -7.06 -6.62
N SER A 26 4.05 -5.83 -7.10
CA SER A 26 4.75 -5.30 -8.28
C SER A 26 6.05 -4.56 -7.96
N SER A 27 6.19 -3.94 -6.79
CA SER A 27 7.37 -3.14 -6.43
C SER A 27 8.42 -3.88 -5.60
N GLY A 28 8.06 -5.01 -4.97
CA GLY A 28 8.95 -5.71 -4.03
C GLY A 28 9.23 -4.94 -2.74
N MET A 29 8.45 -3.91 -2.42
CA MET A 29 8.57 -3.15 -1.17
C MET A 29 8.29 -4.00 0.06
N ARG A 30 8.95 -3.66 1.18
CA ARG A 30 8.54 -4.19 2.48
C ARG A 30 7.22 -3.53 2.89
N ILE A 31 6.35 -4.30 3.55
CA ILE A 31 5.05 -3.80 4.02
C ILE A 31 5.17 -2.54 4.87
N ARG A 32 6.18 -2.46 5.75
CA ARG A 32 6.43 -1.28 6.61
C ARG A 32 6.71 -0.03 5.78
N GLU A 33 7.64 -0.13 4.83
CA GLU A 33 8.02 0.97 3.94
C GLU A 33 6.78 1.47 3.19
N ARG A 34 5.96 0.54 2.66
CA ARG A 34 4.73 0.84 1.94
C ARG A 34 3.69 1.61 2.76
N LEU A 35 3.61 1.38 4.07
CA LEU A 35 2.69 2.06 4.98
C LEU A 35 3.15 3.48 5.35
N GLN A 36 4.43 3.81 5.13
CA GLN A 36 5.01 5.13 5.43
C GLN A 36 5.09 6.06 4.22
N ILE A 37 4.81 5.55 3.01
CA ILE A 37 4.80 6.33 1.77
C ILE A 37 3.75 7.44 1.82
N ARG A 38 4.18 8.64 1.45
CA ARG A 38 3.32 9.83 1.29
C ARG A 38 2.96 10.03 -0.18
N LEU A 39 1.93 10.83 -0.44
CA LEU A 39 1.54 11.14 -1.82
C LEU A 39 2.63 11.88 -2.59
N GLU A 40 3.37 12.76 -1.92
CA GLU A 40 4.52 13.49 -2.48
C GLU A 40 5.67 12.58 -2.92
N ASP A 41 5.72 11.33 -2.43
CA ASP A 41 6.73 10.36 -2.80
C ASP A 41 6.36 9.56 -4.06
N ILE A 42 5.15 9.76 -4.62
CA ILE A 42 4.62 8.96 -5.73
C ILE A 42 4.50 9.83 -6.97
N ASN A 43 5.22 9.46 -8.02
CA ASN A 43 5.07 10.04 -9.34
C ASN A 43 4.15 9.17 -10.21
N LEU A 44 2.90 9.62 -10.39
CA LEU A 44 1.91 8.94 -11.23
C LEU A 44 1.93 9.39 -12.69
N GLU A 45 2.83 10.30 -13.09
CA GLU A 45 2.94 10.77 -14.47
C GLU A 45 3.90 9.90 -15.30
N THR A 46 4.77 9.13 -14.64
CA THR A 46 5.70 8.19 -15.30
C THR A 46 5.04 6.84 -15.66
N ASP A 47 5.63 6.13 -16.61
CA ASP A 47 5.26 4.77 -16.99
C ASP A 47 6.53 3.89 -17.14
N PRO A 48 6.82 2.98 -16.18
CA PRO A 48 6.02 2.67 -14.99
C PRO A 48 5.99 3.82 -13.96
N ALA A 49 4.95 3.85 -13.11
CA ALA A 49 4.87 4.85 -12.04
C ALA A 49 5.97 4.61 -11.00
N GLU A 50 6.56 5.70 -10.53
CA GLU A 50 7.74 5.71 -9.66
C GLU A 50 7.37 6.11 -8.24
N ILE A 51 8.04 5.50 -7.26
CA ILE A 51 7.87 5.78 -5.84
C ILE A 51 9.25 5.89 -5.20
N VAL A 52 9.47 6.99 -4.51
CA VAL A 52 10.67 7.21 -3.69
C VAL A 52 10.46 6.63 -2.30
N ILE A 53 11.31 5.67 -1.91
CA ILE A 53 11.35 5.16 -0.53
C ILE A 53 12.43 5.93 0.20
N ARG A 54 12.01 6.82 1.11
CA ARG A 54 12.92 7.64 1.92
C ARG A 54 13.80 6.78 2.84
N GLY A 55 15.09 7.11 2.94
CA GLY A 55 16.04 6.41 3.79
C GLY A 55 15.62 6.33 5.26
N GLU A 56 15.01 7.39 5.79
CA GLU A 56 14.45 7.45 7.16
C GLU A 56 13.40 6.36 7.46
N ASN A 57 12.78 5.78 6.42
CA ASN A 57 11.78 4.72 6.53
C ASN A 57 12.37 3.32 6.26
N THR A 58 13.67 3.21 5.97
CA THR A 58 14.36 1.94 5.72
C THR A 58 15.27 1.57 6.89
N LYS A 59 15.58 0.28 7.01
CA LYS A 59 16.49 -0.21 8.07
C LYS A 59 17.94 0.23 7.82
N THR A 60 18.32 0.46 6.57
CA THR A 60 19.68 0.75 6.14
C THR A 60 19.94 2.24 5.97
N GLU A 61 18.93 3.09 6.19
CA GLU A 61 18.98 4.54 5.96
C GLU A 61 19.25 4.95 4.50
N GLU A 62 19.14 3.99 3.57
CA GLU A 62 19.33 4.23 2.15
C GLU A 62 18.00 4.51 1.46
N GLN A 63 17.97 5.62 0.71
CA GLN A 63 16.87 5.94 -0.21
C GLN A 63 16.99 5.08 -1.47
N ARG A 64 15.84 4.65 -2.01
CA ARG A 64 15.79 3.98 -3.31
C ARG A 64 14.48 4.27 -4.03
N ASP A 65 14.52 4.23 -5.35
CA ASP A 65 13.34 4.33 -6.19
C ASP A 65 12.82 2.92 -6.52
N VAL A 66 11.50 2.79 -6.49
CA VAL A 66 10.81 1.56 -6.91
C VAL A 66 9.72 1.90 -7.89
N PHE A 67 9.32 0.90 -8.67
CA PHE A 67 8.30 1.05 -9.69
C PHE A 67 7.11 0.16 -9.38
N ILE A 68 5.92 0.63 -9.71
CA ILE A 68 4.69 -0.17 -9.62
C ILE A 68 4.13 -0.45 -11.02
N SER A 69 3.42 -1.57 -11.16
CA SER A 69 2.81 -1.93 -12.43
C SER A 69 1.73 -0.94 -12.85
N ARG A 70 1.39 -0.92 -14.15
CA ARG A 70 0.27 -0.13 -14.68
C ARG A 70 -1.06 -0.46 -13.99
N GLU A 71 -1.27 -1.73 -13.64
CA GLU A 71 -2.45 -2.19 -12.90
C GLU A 71 -2.48 -1.60 -11.49
N ALA A 72 -1.36 -1.66 -10.77
CA ALA A 72 -1.22 -1.07 -9.44
C ALA A 72 -1.42 0.46 -9.47
N LYS A 73 -0.88 1.14 -10.49
CA LYS A 73 -1.07 2.57 -10.75
C LYS A 73 -2.55 2.91 -10.92
N GLN A 74 -3.28 2.14 -11.75
CA GLN A 74 -4.71 2.37 -11.97
C GLN A 74 -5.51 2.13 -10.69
N MET A 75 -5.23 1.04 -9.98
CA MET A 75 -5.92 0.72 -8.73
C MET A 75 -5.67 1.78 -7.65
N LEU A 76 -4.44 2.30 -7.57
CA LEU A 76 -4.11 3.41 -6.68
C LEU A 76 -4.93 4.66 -7.03
N LYS A 77 -5.09 5.00 -8.31
CA LYS A 77 -5.96 6.11 -8.73
C LYS A 77 -7.41 5.90 -8.27
N GLU A 78 -7.96 4.69 -8.39
CA GLU A 78 -9.31 4.38 -7.89
C GLU A 78 -9.41 4.49 -6.38
N TRP A 79 -8.42 4.02 -5.64
CA TRP A 79 -8.36 4.18 -4.19
C TRP A 79 -8.35 5.65 -3.78
N LEU A 80 -7.55 6.48 -4.44
CA LEU A 80 -7.45 7.91 -4.10
C LEU A 80 -8.77 8.66 -4.26
N LYS A 81 -9.66 8.23 -5.17
CA LYS A 81 -11.00 8.84 -5.34
C LYS A 81 -11.90 8.65 -4.12
N VAL A 82 -11.77 7.52 -3.41
CA VAL A 82 -12.67 7.15 -2.30
C VAL A 82 -11.98 7.21 -0.94
N ARG A 83 -10.66 7.43 -0.90
CA ARG A 83 -9.84 7.41 0.31
C ARG A 83 -10.33 8.34 1.40
N GLU A 84 -10.79 9.54 1.05
CA GLU A 84 -11.25 10.55 2.00
C GLU A 84 -12.57 10.15 2.68
N SER A 85 -13.46 9.52 1.92
CA SER A 85 -14.73 8.98 2.43
C SER A 85 -14.58 7.59 3.07
N TYR A 86 -13.41 6.97 2.98
CA TYR A 86 -13.20 5.64 3.52
C TYR A 86 -13.34 5.71 5.04
N PRO A 87 -14.17 4.86 5.67
CA PRO A 87 -14.32 4.86 7.12
C PRO A 87 -12.96 4.59 7.76
N SER A 88 -12.30 5.64 8.25
CA SER A 88 -11.22 5.45 9.21
C SER A 88 -11.86 4.75 10.40
N LEU A 89 -11.19 3.74 10.95
CA LEU A 89 -11.52 3.18 12.26
C LEU A 89 -11.28 4.24 13.35
N GLN A 90 -12.00 5.36 13.29
CA GLN A 90 -12.13 6.30 14.38
C GLN A 90 -13.19 5.68 15.29
N GLY A 91 -12.72 4.98 16.33
CA GLY A 91 -13.60 4.52 17.41
C GLY A 91 -13.60 3.02 17.72
N THR A 92 -12.66 2.21 17.24
CA THR A 92 -12.40 0.96 17.99
C THR A 92 -11.62 1.37 19.23
N GLU A 93 -12.33 1.59 20.34
CA GLU A 93 -11.72 1.48 21.66
C GLU A 93 -10.88 0.21 21.65
N THR A 94 -9.56 0.33 21.65
CA THR A 94 -8.69 -0.77 22.05
C THR A 94 -8.99 -0.99 23.53
N LYS A 95 -10.04 -1.77 23.80
CA LYS A 95 -10.15 -2.46 25.08
C LYS A 95 -8.95 -3.39 25.12
N ASP A 96 -7.92 -2.94 25.82
CA ASP A 96 -6.76 -3.72 26.25
C ASP A 96 -7.29 -4.92 27.07
N TRP A 97 -7.81 -5.94 26.40
CA TRP A 97 -8.33 -7.17 27.00
C TRP A 97 -7.23 -7.96 27.73
N TRP A 98 -5.96 -7.63 27.47
CA TRP A 98 -4.77 -8.17 28.12
C TRP A 98 -4.36 -7.44 29.41
N ARG A 99 -5.05 -6.35 29.82
CA ARG A 99 -4.87 -5.72 31.16
C ARG A 99 -5.92 -6.21 32.16
N LYS A 100 -6.21 -7.50 32.18
CA LYS A 100 -6.93 -8.13 33.29
C LYS A 100 -6.11 -9.29 33.82
N GLU A 101 -5.87 -9.20 35.13
CA GLU A 101 -5.07 -10.05 36.02
C GLU A 101 -3.58 -9.70 36.11
#